data_AF-A0A7C3VPA2-F1
#
_entry.id   AF-A0A7C3VPA2-F1
#
_cell.length_a   1.000
_cell.length_b   1.000
_cell.length_c   1.000
_cell.angle_alpha   90.00
_cell.angle_beta   90.00
_cell.angle_gamma   90.00
#
_symmetry.space_group_name_H-M   'P 1'
#
loop_
_entity.id
_entity.type
_entity.pdbx_description
1 polymer ?
#
loop_
_entity_poly.entity_id
_entity_poly.type
_entity_poly.pdbx_seq_one_letter_code
_entity_poly.pdbx_strand_id
1 'polypeptide(L)'
;MDWKKVKGNILSALVGAAIGTSAATYLHDTPRFRQAPTAVEPPQTTYKFNEETPAAKPSLDDIIGPVKYPTRLVSDSFFENATYMNPAQVQQFLERKNSVLAKEHNGVLPSKMISDAAQEYKINPIVLLATLQKENGLVQAQAATQKQLDWAFGAGATDSGRISSYSGLQKQVLGAARILRRWHDAQPTELTVNYGTEKLAPENKATFALYKYTPHTTDTKLTRLGGGNWLFLNILRKYVSEHEKINVLTDK
;
A
#
# COMPACT_ATOMS: atom_id res chain seq x y z
N MET A 1 19.66 17.14 -13.89
CA MET A 1 20.16 15.95 -13.16
C MET A 1 19.73 14.72 -13.95
N ASP A 2 20.65 14.06 -14.62
CA ASP A 2 20.38 13.04 -15.65
C ASP A 2 20.17 11.65 -15.02
N TRP A 3 18.91 11.18 -15.02
CA TRP A 3 18.48 9.92 -14.41
C TRP A 3 18.99 8.67 -15.15
N LYS A 4 19.62 8.81 -16.34
CA LYS A 4 20.25 7.70 -17.06
C LYS A 4 21.63 7.34 -16.51
N LYS A 5 22.38 8.30 -15.94
CA LYS A 5 23.71 8.03 -15.34
C LYS A 5 23.66 7.31 -13.99
N VAL A 6 22.52 7.33 -13.28
CA VAL A 6 22.32 6.55 -12.04
C VAL A 6 22.05 5.06 -12.33
N LYS A 7 21.68 4.70 -13.58
CA LYS A 7 21.50 3.29 -14.01
C LYS A 7 22.80 2.60 -14.45
N GLY A 8 23.88 3.37 -14.70
CA GLY A 8 25.15 2.83 -15.23
C GLY A 8 25.96 1.98 -14.25
N ASN A 9 25.76 2.14 -12.94
CA ASN A 9 26.42 1.34 -11.90
C ASN A 9 25.55 0.21 -11.34
N ILE A 10 24.42 -0.10 -11.98
CA ILE A 10 23.48 -1.14 -11.54
C ILE A 10 23.49 -2.36 -12.50
N LEU A 11 24.27 -2.33 -13.59
CA LEU A 11 24.23 -3.32 -14.66
C LEU A 11 25.46 -4.25 -14.78
N SER A 12 26.39 -4.25 -13.83
CA SER A 12 27.60 -5.10 -13.89
C SER A 12 27.80 -6.07 -12.72
N ALA A 13 26.77 -6.34 -11.91
CA ALA A 13 26.81 -7.46 -10.98
C ALA A 13 25.51 -8.27 -11.06
N LEU A 14 25.66 -9.58 -11.28
CA LEU A 14 24.65 -10.65 -11.22
C LEU A 14 23.99 -11.04 -12.55
N VAL A 15 24.82 -11.53 -13.47
CA VAL A 15 24.51 -12.82 -14.12
C VAL A 15 24.99 -13.92 -13.16
N GLY A 16 24.05 -14.74 -12.68
CA GLY A 16 24.33 -16.03 -12.04
C GLY A 16 24.61 -16.02 -10.54
N ALA A 17 23.56 -16.05 -9.72
CA ALA A 17 23.56 -16.78 -8.45
C ALA A 17 22.11 -17.06 -8.01
N ALA A 18 21.63 -18.25 -8.33
CA ALA A 18 20.52 -18.86 -7.63
C ALA A 18 21.01 -19.27 -6.23
N ILE A 19 20.58 -18.55 -5.20
CA ILE A 19 20.53 -19.03 -3.80
C ILE A 19 19.54 -18.15 -3.03
N GLY A 20 18.69 -18.80 -2.22
CA GLY A 20 17.48 -18.26 -1.63
C GLY A 20 17.67 -17.41 -0.37
N THR A 21 16.52 -17.14 0.28
CA THR A 21 16.30 -16.50 1.60
C THR A 21 16.64 -15.00 1.68
N SER A 22 15.84 -14.10 2.25
CA SER A 22 14.58 -14.15 3.01
C SER A 22 14.00 -12.71 3.05
N ALA A 23 12.73 -12.57 2.69
CA ALA A 23 11.79 -11.54 3.19
C ALA A 23 10.47 -12.22 3.58
N ALA A 24 10.62 -13.45 4.07
CA ALA A 24 9.59 -14.44 4.25
C ALA A 24 9.92 -15.04 5.61
N THR A 25 9.29 -14.50 6.64
CA THR A 25 9.37 -15.08 7.98
C THR A 25 8.14 -14.66 8.76
N TYR A 26 7.31 -15.66 9.07
CA TYR A 26 6.27 -15.69 10.10
C TYR A 26 4.89 -15.08 9.77
N LEU A 27 4.14 -15.81 8.93
CA LEU A 27 2.70 -16.04 9.12
C LEU A 27 2.47 -17.49 9.58
N HIS A 28 3.00 -17.86 10.74
CA HIS A 28 2.64 -19.13 11.40
C HIS A 28 1.58 -18.86 12.47
N ASP A 29 0.35 -18.60 12.01
CA ASP A 29 -0.83 -19.24 12.59
C ASP A 29 -2.05 -18.97 11.68
N THR A 30 -2.45 -19.98 10.91
CA THR A 30 -3.76 -19.96 10.24
C THR A 30 -4.48 -21.25 10.60
N PRO A 31 -5.66 -21.19 11.28
CA PRO A 31 -6.49 -22.36 11.43
C PRO A 31 -6.99 -22.84 10.06
N ARG A 32 -7.06 -24.16 9.89
CA ARG A 32 -7.50 -24.83 8.65
C ARG A 32 -8.85 -24.29 8.17
N PHE A 33 -8.93 -23.93 6.89
CA PHE A 33 -10.17 -23.58 6.21
C PHE A 33 -11.16 -24.75 6.26
N ARG A 34 -12.28 -24.57 6.95
CA ARG A 34 -13.50 -25.34 6.68
C ARG A 34 -14.11 -24.75 5.40
N GLN A 35 -14.69 -25.60 4.55
CA GLN A 35 -15.30 -25.22 3.27
C GLN A 35 -16.22 -24.00 3.43
N ALA A 36 -16.15 -23.09 2.46
CA ALA A 36 -17.03 -21.91 2.40
C ALA A 36 -18.50 -22.37 2.34
N PRO A 37 -19.39 -21.87 3.20
CA PRO A 37 -20.81 -22.05 2.97
C PRO A 37 -21.21 -21.39 1.65
N THR A 38 -22.19 -21.99 0.98
CA THR A 38 -22.77 -21.55 -0.30
C THR A 38 -23.08 -20.05 -0.30
N ALA A 39 -22.73 -19.39 -1.41
CA ALA A 39 -22.95 -17.97 -1.62
C ALA A 39 -24.43 -17.60 -1.46
N VAL A 40 -24.74 -16.85 -0.41
CA VAL A 40 -25.94 -16.02 -0.36
C VAL A 40 -25.55 -14.69 -1.01
N GLU A 41 -26.21 -14.33 -2.10
CA GLU A 41 -25.97 -13.07 -2.80
C GLU A 41 -26.21 -11.90 -1.84
N PRO A 42 -25.25 -10.96 -1.69
CA PRO A 42 -25.43 -9.83 -0.80
C PRO A 42 -26.57 -8.93 -1.31
N PRO A 43 -27.40 -8.35 -0.41
CA PRO A 43 -28.50 -7.50 -0.82
C PRO A 43 -27.98 -6.29 -1.59
N GLN A 44 -28.55 -6.08 -2.79
CA GLN A 44 -28.31 -4.91 -3.64
C GLN A 44 -28.90 -3.67 -2.96
N THR A 45 -28.14 -3.00 -2.11
CA THR A 45 -28.54 -1.71 -1.53
C THR A 45 -28.04 -0.58 -2.41
N THR A 46 -28.95 0.18 -3.00
CA THR A 46 -28.66 1.44 -3.70
C THR A 46 -28.17 2.48 -2.68
N TYR A 47 -26.85 2.71 -2.62
CA TYR A 47 -26.26 3.76 -1.81
C TYR A 47 -26.55 5.12 -2.44
N LYS A 48 -27.31 5.96 -1.73
CA LYS A 48 -27.44 7.39 -2.06
C LYS A 48 -26.30 8.14 -1.36
N PHE A 49 -25.55 8.92 -2.12
CA PHE A 49 -24.55 9.86 -1.61
C PHE A 49 -25.28 10.90 -0.75
N ASN A 50 -25.01 10.89 0.56
CA ASN A 50 -25.35 12.01 1.43
C ASN A 50 -24.11 12.90 1.51
N GLU A 51 -24.25 14.17 1.16
CA GLU A 51 -23.24 15.21 1.36
C GLU A 51 -23.10 15.49 2.86
N GLU A 52 -22.38 14.63 3.59
CA GLU A 52 -21.90 14.97 4.93
C GLU A 52 -20.67 15.88 4.84
N THR A 53 -20.70 16.92 5.66
CA THR A 53 -19.67 17.94 5.82
C THR A 53 -18.27 17.31 5.95
N PRO A 54 -17.23 17.82 5.26
CA PRO A 54 -15.92 17.15 5.23
C PRO A 54 -15.35 17.01 6.65
N ALA A 55 -15.07 15.78 7.06
CA ALA A 55 -14.14 15.52 8.15
C ALA A 55 -12.87 16.38 7.93
N ALA A 56 -12.42 17.10 8.97
CA ALA A 56 -11.30 18.03 8.90
C ALA A 56 -10.16 17.46 8.02
N LYS A 57 -9.76 18.24 7.00
CA LYS A 57 -8.82 17.81 5.96
C LYS A 57 -7.52 17.29 6.61
N PRO A 58 -7.22 15.98 6.53
CA PRO A 58 -5.99 15.45 7.08
C PRO A 58 -4.79 16.16 6.44
N SER A 59 -3.87 16.68 7.25
CA SER A 59 -2.73 17.48 6.77
C SER A 59 -1.44 16.68 6.89
N LEU A 60 -0.34 17.20 6.32
CA LEU A 60 1.00 16.64 6.49
C LEU A 60 1.40 16.43 7.97
N ASP A 61 0.76 17.13 8.91
CA ASP A 61 1.01 17.01 10.36
C ASP A 61 0.53 15.68 10.94
N ASP A 62 -0.38 14.99 10.25
CA ASP A 62 -0.80 13.62 10.58
C ASP A 62 0.28 12.58 10.24
N ILE A 63 1.31 12.94 9.47
CA ILE A 63 2.36 12.04 9.00
C ILE A 63 3.67 12.37 9.70
N ILE A 64 4.12 11.46 10.57
CA ILE A 64 5.40 11.63 11.26
C ILE A 64 6.54 11.71 10.24
N GLY A 65 7.52 12.59 10.51
CA GLY A 65 8.73 12.68 9.70
C GLY A 65 9.49 11.35 9.68
N PRO A 66 10.28 11.06 8.64
CA PRO A 66 11.00 9.80 8.55
C PRO A 66 12.06 9.69 9.65
N VAL A 67 11.72 9.02 10.75
CA VAL A 67 12.64 8.59 11.80
C VAL A 67 13.00 7.12 11.62
N LYS A 68 14.11 6.66 12.22
CA LYS A 68 14.60 5.28 12.02
C LYS A 68 13.68 4.21 12.64
N TYR A 69 12.97 4.56 13.72
CA TYR A 69 12.09 3.65 14.47
C TYR A 69 10.79 4.37 14.88
N PRO A 70 9.91 4.74 13.91
CA PRO A 70 8.68 5.45 14.24
C PRO A 70 7.68 4.52 14.92
N THR A 71 7.32 4.82 16.16
CA THR A 71 6.20 4.19 16.88
C THR A 71 4.83 4.70 16.41
N ARG A 72 4.82 5.82 15.66
CA ARG A 72 3.66 6.34 14.90
C ARG A 72 4.05 6.66 13.47
N LEU A 73 3.29 6.15 12.51
CA LEU A 73 3.46 6.44 11.08
C LEU A 73 2.46 7.49 10.59
N VAL A 74 1.18 7.23 10.84
CA VAL A 74 0.03 8.09 10.52
C VAL A 74 -1.01 8.02 11.65
N SER A 75 -1.91 8.98 11.75
CA SER A 75 -3.09 8.90 12.64
C SER A 75 -4.13 7.90 12.11
N ASP A 76 -4.98 7.38 13.01
CA ASP A 76 -6.10 6.50 12.63
C ASP A 76 -7.10 7.26 11.74
N SER A 77 -7.39 8.53 12.04
CA SER A 77 -8.25 9.38 11.21
C SER A 77 -7.70 9.58 9.80
N PHE A 78 -6.38 9.79 9.65
CA PHE A 78 -5.74 9.88 8.33
C PHE A 78 -5.88 8.55 7.58
N PHE A 79 -5.62 7.43 8.25
CA PHE A 79 -5.71 6.10 7.66
C PHE A 79 -7.14 5.75 7.22
N GLU A 80 -8.15 6.13 7.99
CA GLU A 80 -9.55 5.77 7.74
C GLU A 80 -10.28 6.71 6.77
N ASN A 81 -9.67 7.83 6.37
CA ASN A 81 -10.29 8.80 5.47
C ASN A 81 -10.38 8.29 4.03
N ALA A 82 -11.34 7.39 3.76
CA ALA A 82 -11.61 6.82 2.45
C ALA A 82 -12.05 7.87 1.41
N THR A 83 -12.50 9.04 1.86
CA THR A 83 -12.93 10.16 1.00
C THR A 83 -11.81 11.13 0.65
N TYR A 84 -10.57 10.90 1.11
CA TYR A 84 -9.43 11.80 0.89
C TYR A 84 -9.10 12.01 -0.60
N MET A 85 -9.36 11.01 -1.43
CA MET A 85 -9.33 11.10 -2.89
C MET A 85 -10.60 10.47 -3.47
N ASN A 86 -11.31 11.19 -4.32
CA ASN A 86 -12.37 10.60 -5.15
C ASN A 86 -11.75 9.86 -6.36
N PRO A 87 -12.53 9.06 -7.11
CA PRO A 87 -12.00 8.29 -8.24
C PRO A 87 -11.31 9.13 -9.32
N ALA A 88 -11.83 10.34 -9.61
CA ALA A 88 -11.23 11.24 -10.59
C ALA A 88 -9.87 11.79 -10.11
N GLN A 89 -9.74 12.10 -8.82
CA GLN A 89 -8.47 12.52 -8.23
C GLN A 89 -7.44 11.39 -8.24
N VAL A 90 -7.85 10.14 -7.96
CA VAL A 90 -6.94 8.99 -8.09
C VAL A 90 -6.49 8.82 -9.54
N GLN A 91 -7.40 8.96 -10.51
CA GLN A 91 -7.07 8.89 -11.94
C GLN A 91 -6.08 9.99 -12.33
N GLN A 92 -6.38 11.25 -12.00
CA GLN A 92 -5.51 12.39 -12.30
C GLN A 92 -4.14 12.26 -11.64
N PHE A 93 -4.09 11.71 -10.42
CA PHE A 93 -2.83 11.44 -9.74
C PHE A 93 -1.97 10.44 -10.53
N LEU A 94 -2.55 9.31 -10.98
CA LEU A 94 -1.85 8.30 -11.78
C LEU A 94 -1.39 8.86 -13.14
N GLU A 95 -2.21 9.68 -13.79
CA GLU A 95 -1.87 10.35 -15.05
C GLU A 95 -0.70 11.32 -14.89
N ARG A 96 -0.68 12.14 -13.83
CA ARG A 96 0.44 13.06 -13.55
C ARG A 96 1.75 12.31 -13.26
N LYS A 97 1.67 11.07 -12.78
CA LYS A 97 2.84 10.19 -12.64
C LYS A 97 3.28 9.54 -13.95
N ASN A 98 2.51 9.73 -15.03
CA ASN A 98 2.62 8.99 -16.27
C ASN A 98 2.61 7.46 -16.00
N SER A 99 1.77 7.02 -15.06
CA SER A 99 1.76 5.65 -14.60
C SER A 99 1.16 4.70 -15.64
N VAL A 100 1.69 3.48 -15.72
CA VAL A 100 1.05 2.35 -16.40
C VAL A 100 -0.35 2.05 -15.85
N LEU A 101 -0.62 2.45 -14.61
CA LEU A 101 -1.92 2.30 -13.95
C LEU A 101 -2.91 3.41 -14.31
N ALA A 102 -2.51 4.42 -15.08
CA ALA A 102 -3.44 5.44 -15.59
C ALA A 102 -4.33 4.92 -16.74
N LYS A 103 -4.07 3.71 -17.24
CA LYS A 103 -4.83 3.06 -18.32
C LYS A 103 -5.61 1.88 -17.77
N GLU A 104 -6.62 1.44 -18.50
CA GLU A 104 -7.40 0.25 -18.14
C GLU A 104 -6.54 -1.02 -18.14
N HIS A 105 -6.82 -1.89 -17.17
CA HIS A 105 -6.30 -3.24 -17.09
C HIS A 105 -7.48 -4.21 -17.06
N ASN A 106 -7.61 -5.05 -18.09
CA ASN A 106 -8.77 -5.92 -18.30
C ASN A 106 -10.11 -5.16 -18.32
N GLY A 107 -10.15 -4.00 -18.99
CA GLY A 107 -11.37 -3.19 -19.17
C GLY A 107 -11.82 -2.40 -17.94
N VAL A 108 -10.97 -2.31 -16.90
CA VAL A 108 -11.28 -1.55 -15.68
C VAL A 108 -10.11 -0.63 -15.35
N LEU A 109 -10.41 0.62 -15.02
CA LEU A 109 -9.41 1.59 -14.58
C LEU A 109 -8.90 1.25 -13.16
N PRO A 110 -7.57 1.17 -12.94
CA PRO A 110 -6.98 1.01 -11.61
C PRO A 110 -7.42 2.06 -10.59
N SER A 111 -7.70 3.29 -11.03
CA SER A 111 -8.26 4.33 -10.17
C SER A 111 -9.61 3.94 -9.56
N LYS A 112 -10.48 3.29 -10.35
CA LYS A 112 -11.73 2.69 -9.86
C LYS A 112 -11.44 1.53 -8.90
N MET A 113 -10.54 0.62 -9.27
CA MET A 113 -10.16 -0.52 -8.42
C MET A 113 -9.72 -0.07 -7.01
N ILE A 114 -8.86 0.95 -6.97
CA ILE A 114 -8.30 1.53 -5.74
C ILE A 114 -9.39 2.25 -4.94
N SER A 115 -10.24 3.04 -5.62
CA SER A 115 -11.29 3.80 -4.94
C SER A 115 -12.39 2.91 -4.36
N ASP A 116 -12.80 1.87 -5.10
CA ASP A 116 -13.78 0.89 -4.62
C ASP A 116 -13.24 0.16 -3.38
N ALA A 117 -11.98 -0.31 -3.42
CA ALA A 117 -11.36 -0.99 -2.29
C ALA A 117 -11.13 -0.05 -1.09
N ALA A 118 -10.74 1.19 -1.33
CA ALA A 118 -10.59 2.22 -0.30
C ALA A 118 -11.93 2.47 0.43
N GLN A 119 -13.03 2.58 -0.31
CA GLN A 119 -14.37 2.76 0.26
C GLN A 119 -14.83 1.50 1.01
N GLU A 120 -14.71 0.31 0.39
CA GLU A 120 -15.13 -0.97 1.00
C GLU A 120 -14.43 -1.21 2.34
N TYR A 121 -13.13 -0.95 2.42
CA TYR A 121 -12.32 -1.23 3.60
C TYR A 121 -12.06 -0.01 4.48
N LYS A 122 -12.67 1.15 4.19
CA LYS A 122 -12.47 2.39 4.96
C LYS A 122 -10.99 2.74 5.13
N ILE A 123 -10.27 2.78 4.01
CA ILE A 123 -8.83 3.12 3.95
C ILE A 123 -8.66 4.31 3.04
N ASN A 124 -7.82 5.25 3.45
CA ASN A 124 -7.44 6.38 2.64
C ASN A 124 -6.75 5.91 1.33
N PRO A 125 -7.27 6.28 0.14
CA PRO A 125 -6.72 5.86 -1.15
C PRO A 125 -5.21 6.15 -1.28
N ILE A 126 -4.72 7.23 -0.66
CA ILE A 126 -3.30 7.60 -0.75
C ILE A 126 -2.39 6.66 0.04
N VAL A 127 -2.91 6.00 1.08
CA VAL A 127 -2.21 4.92 1.81
C VAL A 127 -2.07 3.69 0.90
N LEU A 128 -3.11 3.35 0.14
CA LEU A 128 -3.02 2.26 -0.85
C LEU A 128 -2.03 2.59 -1.97
N LEU A 129 -2.05 3.82 -2.50
CA LEU A 129 -1.09 4.27 -3.51
C LEU A 129 0.36 4.23 -3.01
N ALA A 130 0.61 4.72 -1.79
CA ALA A 130 1.94 4.69 -1.20
C ALA A 130 2.42 3.25 -0.93
N THR A 131 1.52 2.37 -0.50
CA THR A 131 1.79 0.94 -0.32
C THR A 131 2.14 0.30 -1.66
N LEU A 132 1.33 0.49 -2.70
CA LEU A 132 1.58 -0.04 -4.05
C LEU A 132 2.92 0.40 -4.62
N GLN A 133 3.27 1.68 -4.44
CA GLN A 133 4.56 2.20 -4.87
C GLN A 133 5.72 1.56 -4.11
N LYS A 134 5.59 1.36 -2.78
CA LYS A 134 6.62 0.69 -1.99
C LYS A 134 6.79 -0.77 -2.42
N GLU A 135 5.70 -1.49 -2.64
CA GLU A 135 5.72 -2.94 -2.91
C GLU A 135 6.24 -3.27 -4.32
N ASN A 136 5.87 -2.49 -5.34
CA ASN A 136 6.20 -2.84 -6.73
C ASN A 136 6.49 -1.64 -7.64
N GLY A 137 6.51 -0.42 -7.11
CA GLY A 137 6.87 0.77 -7.87
C GLY A 137 5.89 1.16 -9.00
N LEU A 138 4.73 0.51 -9.06
CA LEU A 138 3.81 0.60 -10.21
C LEU A 138 3.18 1.99 -10.38
N VAL A 139 3.02 2.75 -9.29
CA VAL A 139 2.47 4.12 -9.36
C VAL A 139 3.37 5.05 -10.17
N GLN A 140 4.67 4.81 -10.25
CA GLN A 140 5.61 5.59 -11.07
C GLN A 140 6.12 4.84 -12.31
N ALA A 141 5.78 3.57 -12.47
CA ALA A 141 6.24 2.76 -13.59
C ALA A 141 5.51 3.17 -14.88
N GLN A 142 6.26 3.23 -15.99
CA GLN A 142 5.72 3.55 -17.32
C GLN A 142 5.21 2.30 -18.05
N ALA A 143 5.64 1.13 -17.61
CA ALA A 143 5.26 -0.18 -18.10
C ALA A 143 5.29 -1.19 -16.95
N ALA A 144 4.52 -2.27 -17.07
CA ALA A 144 4.46 -3.35 -16.12
C ALA A 144 4.44 -4.69 -16.85
N THR A 145 5.10 -5.69 -16.26
CA THR A 145 4.92 -7.08 -16.68
C THR A 145 3.64 -7.63 -16.04
N GLN A 146 3.04 -8.65 -16.66
CA GLN A 146 1.86 -9.32 -16.08
C GLN A 146 2.15 -9.84 -14.66
N LYS A 147 3.35 -10.37 -14.42
CA LYS A 147 3.79 -10.81 -13.09
C LYS A 147 3.79 -9.68 -12.05
N GLN A 148 4.11 -8.45 -12.44
CA GLN A 148 4.03 -7.31 -11.52
C GLN A 148 2.58 -6.97 -11.20
N LEU A 149 1.68 -7.00 -12.19
CA LEU A 149 0.25 -6.74 -11.98
C LEU A 149 -0.40 -7.84 -11.13
N ASP A 150 -0.05 -9.09 -11.39
CA ASP A 150 -0.58 -10.26 -10.69
C ASP A 150 -0.23 -10.27 -9.20
N TRP A 151 0.87 -9.61 -8.83
CA TRP A 151 1.44 -9.59 -7.48
C TRP A 151 1.80 -8.16 -7.06
N ALA A 152 0.97 -7.21 -7.46
CA ALA A 152 1.22 -5.76 -7.34
C ALA A 152 1.44 -5.32 -5.89
N PHE A 153 0.80 -5.97 -4.93
CA PHE A 153 0.85 -5.63 -3.52
C PHE A 153 1.52 -6.72 -2.66
N GLY A 154 1.94 -7.83 -3.26
CA GLY A 154 2.45 -8.99 -2.53
C GLY A 154 1.40 -9.77 -1.74
N ALA A 155 0.11 -9.42 -1.87
CA ALA A 155 -0.97 -10.11 -1.17
C ALA A 155 -1.03 -11.58 -1.60
N GLY A 156 -1.07 -12.50 -0.62
CA GLY A 156 -1.04 -13.94 -0.87
C GLY A 156 0.33 -14.51 -1.23
N ALA A 157 1.41 -13.74 -1.10
CA ALA A 157 2.78 -14.27 -1.13
C ALA A 157 3.14 -14.85 0.25
N THR A 158 3.67 -16.08 0.26
CA THR A 158 4.13 -16.79 1.45
C THR A 158 5.52 -17.38 1.19
N ASP A 159 6.22 -17.78 2.26
CA ASP A 159 7.52 -18.44 2.19
C ASP A 159 7.47 -19.73 1.34
N SER A 160 6.31 -20.41 1.36
CA SER A 160 6.05 -21.65 0.61
C SER A 160 5.50 -21.42 -0.81
N GLY A 161 5.44 -20.16 -1.26
CA GLY A 161 4.98 -19.79 -2.58
C GLY A 161 3.77 -18.85 -2.59
N ARG A 162 3.12 -18.76 -3.74
CA ARG A 162 2.09 -17.76 -4.03
C ARG A 162 0.72 -18.41 -4.09
N ILE A 163 -0.25 -17.87 -3.36
CA ILE A 163 -1.63 -18.34 -3.36
C ILE A 163 -2.32 -17.80 -4.61
N SER A 164 -2.45 -18.64 -5.64
CA SER A 164 -2.93 -18.25 -6.99
C SER A 164 -4.28 -17.52 -7.01
N SER A 165 -5.15 -17.73 -6.02
CA SER A 165 -6.42 -17.02 -5.91
C SER A 165 -6.26 -15.51 -5.73
N TYR A 166 -5.11 -15.02 -5.28
CA TYR A 166 -4.77 -13.60 -5.18
C TYR A 166 -4.19 -12.99 -6.47
N SER A 167 -3.95 -13.80 -7.52
CA SER A 167 -3.36 -13.31 -8.77
C SER A 167 -4.31 -12.37 -9.52
N GLY A 168 -3.77 -11.20 -9.90
CA GLY A 168 -4.40 -10.19 -10.75
C GLY A 168 -4.56 -8.84 -10.04
N LEU A 169 -4.44 -7.73 -10.78
CA LEU A 169 -4.38 -6.38 -10.20
C LEU A 169 -5.55 -6.06 -9.27
N GLN A 170 -6.79 -6.29 -9.71
CA GLN A 170 -7.99 -6.07 -8.87
C GLN A 170 -7.93 -6.85 -7.56
N LYS A 171 -7.51 -8.12 -7.62
CA LYS A 171 -7.44 -8.99 -6.44
C LYS A 171 -6.31 -8.58 -5.50
N GLN A 172 -5.20 -8.08 -6.05
CA GLN A 172 -4.10 -7.53 -5.26
C GLN A 172 -4.52 -6.25 -4.54
N VAL A 173 -5.22 -5.34 -5.21
CA VAL A 173 -5.77 -4.11 -4.59
C VAL A 173 -6.73 -4.46 -3.46
N LEU A 174 -7.71 -5.33 -3.73
CA LEU A 174 -8.71 -5.77 -2.75
C LEU A 174 -8.06 -6.53 -1.58
N GLY A 175 -7.13 -7.43 -1.88
CA GLY A 175 -6.40 -8.22 -0.88
C GLY A 175 -5.57 -7.34 0.07
N ALA A 176 -4.88 -6.35 -0.48
CA ALA A 176 -4.09 -5.41 0.33
C ALA A 176 -4.98 -4.58 1.26
N ALA A 177 -6.06 -4.00 0.74
CA ALA A 177 -7.02 -3.23 1.52
C ALA A 177 -7.63 -4.09 2.65
N ARG A 178 -8.03 -5.34 2.34
CA ARG A 178 -8.54 -6.28 3.34
C ARG A 178 -7.53 -6.59 4.45
N ILE A 179 -6.27 -6.86 4.10
CA ILE A 179 -5.22 -7.16 5.09
C ILE A 179 -4.99 -5.95 6.00
N LEU A 180 -4.87 -4.76 5.41
CA LEU A 180 -4.68 -3.51 6.14
C LEU A 180 -5.84 -3.24 7.11
N ARG A 181 -7.10 -3.35 6.65
CA ARG A 181 -8.27 -3.17 7.51
C ARG A 181 -8.36 -4.21 8.61
N ARG A 182 -8.14 -5.49 8.30
CA ARG A 182 -8.12 -6.58 9.29
C ARG A 182 -7.19 -6.27 10.46
N TRP A 183 -5.99 -5.78 10.18
CA TRP A 183 -5.03 -5.45 11.23
C TRP A 183 -5.34 -4.11 11.92
N HIS A 184 -5.94 -3.15 11.22
CA HIS A 184 -6.39 -1.92 11.84
C HIS A 184 -7.55 -2.19 12.83
N ASP A 185 -8.44 -3.13 12.53
CA ASP A 185 -9.53 -3.53 13.45
C ASP A 185 -9.03 -4.29 14.69
N ALA A 186 -7.85 -4.90 14.61
CA ALA A 186 -7.27 -5.64 15.72
C ALA A 186 -6.74 -4.71 16.81
N GLN A 187 -6.66 -5.22 18.04
CA GLN A 187 -6.03 -4.51 19.16
C GLN A 187 -4.51 -4.46 18.93
N PRO A 188 -3.87 -3.27 18.98
CA PRO A 188 -2.42 -3.19 18.88
C PRO A 188 -1.73 -3.94 20.02
N THR A 189 -0.70 -4.69 19.65
CA THR A 189 0.23 -5.35 20.57
C THR A 189 1.65 -4.96 20.20
N GLU A 190 2.60 -5.21 21.10
CA GLU A 190 4.02 -5.12 20.75
C GLU A 190 4.32 -6.04 19.55
N LEU A 191 5.13 -5.52 18.64
CA LEU A 191 5.59 -6.19 17.45
C LEU A 191 7.07 -6.50 17.55
N THR A 192 7.46 -7.63 16.96
CA THR A 192 8.86 -7.91 16.67
C THR A 192 9.10 -7.59 15.21
N VAL A 193 9.99 -6.65 14.92
CA VAL A 193 10.24 -6.09 13.58
C VAL A 193 11.70 -6.30 13.18
N ASN A 194 12.05 -5.94 11.93
CA ASN A 194 13.42 -5.99 11.42
C ASN A 194 14.06 -7.38 11.55
N TYR A 195 13.39 -8.41 11.03
CA TYR A 195 13.87 -9.80 11.08
C TYR A 195 14.07 -10.36 12.50
N GLY A 196 13.32 -9.86 13.48
CA GLY A 196 13.37 -10.39 14.84
C GLY A 196 14.25 -9.60 15.80
N THR A 197 14.98 -8.58 15.33
CA THR A 197 16.02 -7.93 16.12
C THR A 197 15.53 -6.77 16.98
N GLU A 198 14.32 -6.27 16.74
CA GLU A 198 13.82 -5.05 17.37
C GLU A 198 12.38 -5.26 17.87
N LYS A 199 12.08 -4.67 19.03
CA LYS A 199 10.72 -4.57 19.57
C LYS A 199 10.15 -3.19 19.29
N LEU A 200 8.88 -3.14 18.90
CA LEU A 200 8.19 -1.90 18.59
C LEU A 200 6.77 -1.97 19.14
N ALA A 201 6.39 -0.99 19.96
CA ALA A 201 5.02 -0.81 20.42
C ALA A 201 4.34 0.29 19.58
N PRO A 202 3.38 -0.05 18.69
CA PRO A 202 2.68 0.95 17.89
C PRO A 202 1.82 1.86 18.76
N GLU A 203 1.87 3.16 18.52
CA GLU A 203 1.06 4.16 19.23
C GLU A 203 -0.44 4.07 18.88
N ASN A 204 -0.77 3.53 17.70
CA ASN A 204 -2.16 3.45 17.22
C ASN A 204 -2.39 2.27 16.27
N LYS A 205 -3.66 2.07 15.89
CA LYS A 205 -4.13 0.96 15.06
C LYS A 205 -3.62 1.05 13.62
N ALA A 206 -3.56 2.23 13.05
CA ALA A 206 -3.00 2.47 11.72
C ALA A 206 -1.53 2.07 11.65
N THR A 207 -0.73 2.46 12.65
CA THR A 207 0.68 2.10 12.72
C THR A 207 0.84 0.59 12.91
N PHE A 208 0.04 -0.03 13.77
CA PHE A 208 0.01 -1.49 13.93
C PHE A 208 -0.30 -2.19 12.59
N ALA A 209 -1.32 -1.75 11.87
CA ALA A 209 -1.69 -2.32 10.57
C ALA A 209 -0.57 -2.22 9.52
N LEU A 210 0.07 -1.06 9.41
CA LEU A 210 1.17 -0.83 8.47
C LEU A 210 2.41 -1.66 8.80
N TYR A 211 2.75 -1.84 10.08
CA TYR A 211 3.83 -2.74 10.49
C TYR A 211 3.46 -4.22 10.36
N LYS A 212 2.19 -4.59 10.54
CA LYS A 212 1.72 -5.96 10.25
C LYS A 212 1.75 -6.26 8.76
N TYR A 213 1.55 -5.26 7.90
CA TYR A 213 1.70 -5.38 6.46
C TYR A 213 3.19 -5.46 6.05
N THR A 214 4.04 -4.64 6.67
CA THR A 214 5.49 -4.61 6.41
C THR A 214 6.26 -4.49 7.72
N PRO A 215 6.78 -5.61 8.28
CA PRO A 215 7.40 -5.63 9.61
C PRO A 215 8.86 -5.12 9.60
N HIS A 216 9.11 -4.02 8.89
CA HIS A 216 10.43 -3.40 8.74
C HIS A 216 10.33 -1.89 8.96
N THR A 217 11.17 -1.34 9.83
CA THR A 217 11.28 0.12 10.00
C THR A 217 12.08 0.69 8.83
N THR A 218 13.24 0.09 8.55
CA THR A 218 14.11 0.31 7.39
C THR A 218 14.59 -1.04 6.89
N ASP A 219 15.05 -1.11 5.64
CA ASP A 219 15.85 -2.25 5.17
C ASP A 219 17.26 -2.15 5.76
N THR A 220 17.55 -3.04 6.71
CA THR A 220 18.82 -3.10 7.44
C THR A 220 19.97 -3.64 6.58
N LYS A 221 19.69 -4.14 5.37
CA LYS A 221 20.71 -4.61 4.42
C LYS A 221 21.20 -3.50 3.48
N LEU A 222 20.58 -2.31 3.49
CA LEU A 222 21.00 -1.17 2.69
C LEU A 222 22.08 -0.36 3.40
N THR A 223 23.05 0.16 2.63
CA THR A 223 24.11 1.06 3.14
C THR A 223 23.62 2.49 3.40
N ARG A 224 22.38 2.80 3.02
CA ARG A 224 21.71 4.08 3.28
C ARG A 224 20.30 3.79 3.80
N LEU A 225 19.75 4.71 4.59
CA LEU A 225 18.36 4.63 5.04
C LEU A 225 17.42 4.45 3.83
N GLY A 226 16.63 3.39 3.86
CA GLY A 226 15.81 2.94 2.74
C GLY A 226 14.90 1.79 3.14
N GLY A 227 13.94 1.43 2.28
CA GLY A 227 13.03 0.29 2.48
C GLY A 227 12.05 0.43 3.65
N GLY A 228 11.27 -0.62 3.89
CA GLY A 228 10.32 -0.72 5.00
C GLY A 228 9.32 0.45 5.12
N ASN A 229 8.91 0.74 6.35
CA ASN A 229 8.02 1.84 6.65
C ASN A 229 8.67 3.22 6.53
N TRP A 230 10.01 3.32 6.56
CA TRP A 230 10.73 4.54 6.20
C TRP A 230 10.46 4.94 4.75
N LEU A 231 10.57 3.99 3.81
CA LEU A 231 10.27 4.24 2.40
C LEU A 231 8.79 4.58 2.21
N PHE A 232 7.89 3.87 2.89
CA PHE A 232 6.47 4.20 2.90
C PHE A 232 6.21 5.66 3.30
N LEU A 233 6.77 6.13 4.42
CA LEU A 233 6.60 7.51 4.89
C LEU A 233 7.12 8.54 3.88
N ASN A 234 8.28 8.28 3.27
CA ASN A 234 8.84 9.17 2.25
C ASN A 234 7.92 9.28 1.02
N ILE A 235 7.39 8.15 0.56
CA ILE A 235 6.43 8.11 -0.54
C ILE A 235 5.14 8.84 -0.16
N LEU A 236 4.57 8.52 1.01
CA LEU A 236 3.30 9.05 1.48
C LEU A 236 3.34 10.57 1.61
N ARG A 237 4.37 11.12 2.27
CA ARG A 237 4.56 12.58 2.42
C ARG A 237 4.65 13.27 1.06
N LYS A 238 5.38 12.66 0.12
CA LYS A 238 5.48 13.18 -1.25
C LYS A 238 4.13 13.18 -1.95
N TYR A 239 3.38 12.07 -1.84
CA TYR A 239 2.10 11.91 -2.52
C TYR A 239 1.04 12.86 -1.95
N VAL A 240 1.00 13.05 -0.62
CA VAL A 240 0.12 14.03 0.02
C VAL A 240 0.42 15.44 -0.48
N SER A 241 1.70 15.85 -0.48
CA SER A 241 2.08 17.18 -1.00
C SER A 241 1.72 17.38 -2.47
N GLU A 242 1.84 16.33 -3.30
CA GLU A 242 1.46 16.39 -4.70
C GLU A 242 -0.07 16.47 -4.89
N HIS A 243 -0.85 15.71 -4.11
CA HIS A 243 -2.32 15.76 -4.12
C HIS A 243 -2.86 17.12 -3.68
N GLU A 244 -2.31 17.69 -2.61
CA GLU A 244 -2.69 19.02 -2.13
C GLU A 244 -2.47 20.09 -3.22
N LYS A 245 -1.37 20.01 -3.98
CA LYS A 245 -1.10 20.90 -5.11
C LYS A 245 -2.07 20.72 -6.28
N ILE A 246 -2.59 19.51 -6.48
CA ILE A 246 -3.60 19.26 -7.52
C ILE A 246 -4.89 20.00 -7.17
N ASN A 247 -5.35 19.89 -5.91
CA ASN A 247 -6.60 20.50 -5.47
C ASN A 247 -6.57 22.04 -5.51
N VAL A 248 -5.42 22.66 -5.19
CA VAL A 248 -5.26 24.13 -5.27
C VAL A 248 -5.40 24.66 -6.71
N LEU A 249 -5.13 23.83 -7.73
CA LEU A 249 -5.22 24.22 -9.14
C LEU A 249 -6.61 23.98 -9.75
N THR A 250 -7.47 23.19 -9.11
CA THR A 250 -8.83 22.88 -9.58
C THR A 250 -9.90 23.75 -8.92
N ASP A 251 -9.57 24.44 -7.82
CA ASP A 251 -10.45 25.38 -7.11
C ASP A 251 -10.36 26.83 -7.65
N LYS A 252 -9.86 27.01 -8.89
CA LYS A 252 -9.81 28.28 -9.63
C LYS A 252 -10.55 28.15 -10.94
#